data_AF-A0A1M7D327-F1
#
_entry.id   AF-A0A1M7D327-F1
#
_cell.length_a   1.000
_cell.length_b   1.000
_cell.length_c   1.000
_cell.angle_alpha   90.00
_cell.angle_beta   90.00
_cell.angle_gamma   90.00
#
_symmetry.space_group_name_H-M   'P 1'
#
loop_
_entity.id
_entity.type
_entity.pdbx_description
1 polymer ?
#
loop_
_entity_poly.entity_id
_entity_poly.type
_entity_poly.pdbx_seq_one_letter_code
_entity_poly.pdbx_strand_id
1 'polypeptide(L)'
;MQVLDIIPVSPKETFLIGYLAGPVPPGQWALKVNGETMAVLDILGEAQVQAGPKGKLAPPRVLECRGPVDRRAIDFTRDEVTLERPE
;
A
#
# COMPACT_ATOMS: atom_id res chain seq x y z
N MET A 1 6.35 -6.26 -2.01
CA MET A 1 6.67 -4.85 -1.62
C MET A 1 6.11 -4.62 -0.22
N GLN A 2 6.78 -3.89 0.68
CA GLN A 2 6.29 -3.74 2.06
C GLN A 2 5.29 -2.59 2.19
N VAL A 3 4.15 -2.84 2.83
CA VAL A 3 3.15 -1.84 3.22
C VAL A 3 3.31 -1.53 4.70
N LEU A 4 3.35 -0.24 5.04
CA LEU A 4 3.55 0.27 6.40
C LEU A 4 2.26 0.80 7.02
N ASP A 5 1.36 1.36 6.20
CA ASP A 5 0.06 1.81 6.67
C ASP A 5 -0.94 1.88 5.52
N ILE A 6 -2.22 1.90 5.87
CA ILE A 6 -3.36 2.00 4.96
C ILE A 6 -4.29 3.10 5.46
N ILE A 7 -4.56 4.08 4.61
CA ILE A 7 -5.41 5.23 4.93
C ILE A 7 -6.65 5.18 4.04
N PRO A 8 -7.79 4.68 4.54
CA PRO A 8 -9.05 4.80 3.84
C PRO A 8 -9.50 6.27 3.86
N VAL A 9 -9.60 6.89 2.69
CA VAL A 9 -10.02 8.30 2.55
C VAL A 9 -11.52 8.38 2.28
N SER A 10 -12.02 7.49 1.44
CA SER A 10 -13.44 7.36 1.12
C SER A 10 -13.79 5.90 0.83
N PRO A 11 -15.08 5.55 0.67
CA PRO A 11 -15.48 4.19 0.29
C PRO A 11 -14.88 3.70 -1.05
N LYS A 12 -14.32 4.60 -1.86
CA LYS A 12 -13.76 4.30 -3.18
C LYS A 12 -12.26 4.54 -3.29
N GLU A 13 -11.65 5.18 -2.28
CA GLU A 13 -10.29 5.67 -2.34
C GLU A 13 -9.54 5.34 -1.06
N THR A 14 -8.44 4.63 -1.23
CA THR A 14 -7.55 4.23 -0.13
C THR A 14 -6.12 4.50 -0.56
N PHE A 15 -5.33 5.05 0.37
CA PHE A 15 -3.90 5.21 0.18
C PHE A 15 -3.13 4.07 0.86
N LEU A 16 -2.16 3.49 0.16
CA LEU A 16 -1.20 2.55 0.72
C LEU A 16 0.15 3.25 0.88
N ILE A 17 0.70 3.23 2.08
CA ILE A 17 2.00 3.82 2.38
C ILE A 17 3.00 2.67 2.52
N GLY A 18 4.13 2.72 1.85
CA GLY A 18 5.06 1.60 1.89
C GLY A 18 6.43 1.82 1.28
N TYR A 19 7.30 0.82 1.44
CA TYR A 19 8.56 0.71 0.73
C TYR A 19 8.35 -0.16 -0.51
N LEU A 20 8.25 0.52 -1.65
CA LEU A 20 7.93 -0.09 -2.93
C LEU A 20 9.20 -0.27 -3.77
N ALA A 21 9.48 -1.50 -4.16
CA ALA A 21 10.62 -1.84 -4.99
C ALA A 21 10.29 -1.63 -6.48
N GLY A 22 10.87 -0.60 -7.09
CA GLY A 22 10.70 -0.33 -8.53
C GLY A 22 9.32 0.26 -8.89
N PRO A 23 9.01 0.33 -10.21
CA PRO A 23 7.75 0.90 -10.69
C PRO A 23 6.52 0.09 -10.23
N VAL A 24 5.48 0.80 -9.80
CA VAL A 24 4.18 0.20 -9.48
C VAL A 24 3.17 0.67 -10.52
N PRO A 25 2.97 -0.09 -11.62
CA PRO A 25 2.00 0.28 -12.61
C PRO A 25 0.57 0.07 -12.13
N PRO A 26 -0.39 0.78 -12.73
CA PRO A 26 -1.80 0.62 -12.42
C PRO A 26 -2.33 -0.79 -12.71
N GLY A 27 -3.41 -1.17 -12.02
CA GLY A 27 -4.11 -2.43 -12.18
C GLY A 27 -4.31 -3.18 -10.87
N GLN A 28 -4.65 -4.46 -10.96
CA GLN A 28 -4.93 -5.29 -9.79
C GLN A 28 -3.65 -5.72 -9.07
N TRP A 29 -3.68 -5.60 -7.74
CA TRP A 29 -2.64 -6.04 -6.82
C TRP A 29 -3.27 -6.76 -5.63
N ALA A 30 -2.64 -7.83 -5.17
CA ALA A 30 -3.01 -8.54 -3.95
C ALA A 30 -2.34 -7.88 -2.74
N LEU A 31 -3.15 -7.44 -1.79
CA LEU A 31 -2.72 -7.09 -0.44
C LEU A 31 -2.66 -8.38 0.37
N LYS A 32 -1.46 -8.76 0.81
CA LYS A 32 -1.24 -9.93 1.64
C LYS A 32 -0.88 -9.53 3.07
N VAL A 33 -1.40 -10.30 4.02
CA VAL A 33 -1.08 -10.18 5.45
C VAL A 33 -0.60 -11.54 5.90
N ASN A 34 0.64 -11.61 6.38
CA ASN A 34 1.32 -12.85 6.76
C ASN A 34 1.26 -13.93 5.66
N GLY A 35 1.35 -13.50 4.40
CA GLY A 35 1.31 -14.37 3.22
C GLY A 35 -0.10 -14.72 2.71
N GLU A 36 -1.16 -14.38 3.44
CA GLU A 36 -2.55 -14.63 3.03
C GLU A 36 -3.13 -13.43 2.28
N THR A 37 -3.79 -13.66 1.14
CA THR A 37 -4.45 -12.60 0.37
C THR A 37 -5.69 -12.10 1.12
N MET A 38 -5.57 -10.90 1.67
CA MET A 38 -6.64 -10.23 2.42
C MET A 38 -7.56 -9.42 1.50
N ALA A 39 -7.01 -8.81 0.45
CA ALA A 39 -7.79 -8.00 -0.49
C ALA A 39 -7.12 -7.96 -1.86
N VAL A 40 -7.93 -7.71 -2.89
CA VAL A 40 -7.43 -7.34 -4.22
C VAL A 40 -7.80 -5.87 -4.46
N LEU A 41 -6.78 -5.06 -4.70
CA LEU A 41 -6.87 -3.62 -4.86
C LEU A 41 -6.55 -3.22 -6.29
N ASP A 42 -7.28 -2.26 -6.82
CA ASP A 42 -6.98 -1.63 -8.10
C ASP A 42 -6.10 -0.41 -7.85
N ILE A 43 -4.79 -0.57 -8.05
CA ILE A 43 -3.80 0.51 -7.93
C ILE A 43 -3.99 1.45 -9.11
N LEU A 44 -4.14 2.75 -8.84
CA LEU A 44 -4.27 3.78 -9.87
C LEU A 44 -2.92 4.41 -10.21
N GLY A 45 -1.98 4.39 -9.28
CA GLY A 45 -0.64 4.92 -9.44
C GLY A 45 -0.03 5.40 -8.13
N GLU A 46 1.12 6.07 -8.23
CA GLU A 46 1.77 6.71 -7.10
C GLU A 46 1.25 8.14 -6.91
N ALA A 47 0.80 8.45 -5.70
CA ALA A 47 0.42 9.80 -5.32
C ALA A 47 1.66 10.67 -5.14
N GLN A 48 1.65 11.88 -5.70
CA GLN A 48 2.74 12.84 -5.49
C GLN A 48 2.68 13.39 -4.07
N VAL A 49 3.54 12.88 -3.20
CA VAL A 49 3.73 13.42 -1.84
C VAL A 49 4.95 14.31 -1.82
N GLN A 50 4.81 15.52 -1.29
CA GLN A 50 5.96 16.38 -1.01
C GLN A 50 6.79 15.74 0.10
N ALA A 51 7.92 15.13 -0.28
CA ALA A 51 8.88 14.64 0.67
C ALA A 51 9.53 15.83 1.40
N GLY A 52 9.30 15.92 2.71
CA GLY A 52 10.01 16.88 3.56
C GLY A 52 11.52 16.57 3.61
N PRO A 53 12.39 17.58 3.75
CA PRO A 53 13.84 17.39 3.65
C PRO A 53 14.40 16.89 4.99
N LYS A 54 14.26 15.61 5.33
CA LYS A 54 14.97 15.04 6.49
C LYS A 54 15.35 13.57 6.31
N GLY A 55 16.64 13.32 6.06
CA GLY A 55 17.31 12.05 6.34
C GLY A 55 17.89 11.33 5.12
N LYS A 56 18.85 10.42 5.37
CA LYS A 56 19.53 9.57 4.37
C LYS A 56 18.65 8.41 3.85
N LEU A 57 17.44 8.24 4.38
CA LEU A 57 16.52 7.18 4.01
C LEU A 57 15.53 7.69 2.97
N ALA A 58 15.31 6.88 1.92
CA ALA A 58 14.24 7.17 0.97
C ALA A 58 12.90 7.22 1.72
N PRO A 59 12.09 8.27 1.52
CA PRO A 59 10.79 8.34 2.16
C PRO A 59 9.90 7.18 1.68
N PRO A 60 8.96 6.71 2.50
CA PRO A 60 7.94 5.79 2.03
C PRO A 60 7.14 6.43 0.90
N ARG A 61 6.74 5.60 -0.05
CA ARG A 61 5.95 5.98 -1.22
C ARG A 61 4.47 5.77 -0.92
N VAL A 62 3.61 6.54 -1.58
CA VAL A 62 2.16 6.47 -1.38
C VAL A 62 1.50 6.04 -2.68
N LEU A 63 0.71 4.98 -2.63
CA LEU A 63 -0.10 4.51 -3.76
C LEU A 63 -1.54 4.89 -3.55
N GLU A 64 -2.17 5.40 -4.60
CA GLU A 64 -3.61 5.55 -4.68
C GLU A 64 -4.22 4.25 -5.20
N CYS A 65 -5.24 3.75 -4.52
CA CYS A 65 -5.94 2.53 -4.93
C CYS A 65 -7.43 2.57 -4.64
N ARG A 66 -8.16 1.70 -5.34
CA ARG A 66 -9.58 1.43 -5.14
C ARG A 66 -9.78 0.02 -4.62
N GLY A 67 -10.74 -0.11 -3.72
CA GLY A 67 -11.16 -1.38 -3.16
C GLY A 67 -11.30 -1.29 -1.64
N PRO A 68 -12.16 -2.14 -1.05
CA PRO A 68 -12.29 -2.19 0.39
C PRO A 68 -11.03 -2.81 1.00
N VAL A 69 -10.47 -2.14 2.01
CA VAL A 69 -9.50 -2.73 2.93
C VAL A 69 -10.02 -2.54 4.34
N ASP A 70 -10.23 -3.64 5.05
CA ASP A 70 -10.49 -3.55 6.49
C ASP A 70 -9.16 -3.39 7.24
N ARG A 71 -8.70 -2.14 7.36
CA ARG A 71 -7.49 -1.79 8.12
C ARG A 71 -7.53 -2.33 9.56
N ARG A 72 -8.72 -2.44 10.18
CA ARG A 72 -8.84 -2.88 11.59
C ARG A 72 -8.45 -4.34 11.79
N ALA A 73 -8.43 -5.12 10.71
CA ALA A 73 -7.99 -6.51 10.73
C ALA A 73 -6.46 -6.66 10.66
N ILE A 74 -5.70 -5.56 10.59
CA ILE A 74 -4.25 -5.57 10.36
C ILE A 74 -3.53 -4.88 11.52
N ASP A 75 -2.61 -5.60 12.17
CA ASP A 75 -1.67 -5.05 13.15
C ASP A 75 -0.31 -4.83 12.48
N PHE A 76 -0.08 -3.63 11.93
CA PHE A 76 1.18 -3.27 11.25
C PHE A 76 2.44 -3.35 12.14
N THR A 77 2.31 -3.57 13.45
CA THR A 77 3.46 -3.79 14.34
C THR A 77 3.89 -5.25 14.44
N ARG A 78 3.01 -6.17 14.03
CA ARG A 78 3.22 -7.63 14.16
C ARG A 78 3.10 -8.35 12.83
N ASP A 79 2.21 -7.88 11.97
CA ASP A 79 1.89 -8.51 10.71
C ASP A 79 2.87 -8.09 9.62
N GLU A 80 3.27 -9.07 8.82
CA GLU A 80 3.96 -8.80 7.56
C GLU A 80 2.92 -8.42 6.50
N VAL A 81 2.87 -7.15 6.12
CA VAL A 81 1.94 -6.65 5.11
C VAL A 81 2.67 -6.40 3.81
N THR A 82 2.28 -7.11 2.76
CA THR A 82 2.91 -6.99 1.44
C THR A 82 1.90 -6.69 0.34
N LEU A 83 2.40 -6.02 -0.70
CA LEU A 83 1.69 -5.82 -1.95
C LEU A 83 2.40 -6.61 -3.06
N GLU A 84 1.65 -7.42 -3.80
CA GLU A 84 2.12 -8.30 -4.86
C GLU A 84 1.20 -8.23 -6.07
N ARG A 85 1.73 -8.44 -7.28
CA ARG A 85 0.86 -8.60 -8.45
C ARG A 85 0.19 -9.98 -8.37
N PRO A 86 -1.12 -10.09 -8.68
CA PRO A 86 -1.71 -11.38 -8.95
C PRO A 86 -0.99 -11.99 -10.16
N GLU A 87 -0.61 -13.26 -10.04
CA GLU A 87 -0.05 -14.06 -11.14
C GLU A 87 -1.10 -14.33 -12.23
#